data_AF-A0A4Q9HE21-F1
#
_entry.id   AF-A0A4Q9HE21-F1
#
_cell.length_a   1.000
_cell.length_b   1.000
_cell.length_c   1.000
_cell.angle_alpha   90.00
_cell.angle_beta   90.00
_cell.angle_gamma   90.00
#
_symmetry.space_group_name_H-M   'P 1'
#
loop_
_entity.id
_entity.type
_entity.pdbx_description
1 polymer ?
#
loop_
_entity_poly.entity_id
_entity_poly.type
_entity_poly.pdbx_seq_one_letter_code
_entity_poly.pdbx_strand_id
1 'polypeptide(L)'
;MVPFNIQIDHGNDKITLTIVPKEDYYIIVYFGSILGAIRKMGLDWILLQQEEIDPGPLKHFDHKLNSEATQISLGIHEINLIAGEIENHLVNQ
;
A
#
# COMPACT_ATOMS: atom_id res chain seq x y z
N MET A 1 -14.70 -4.78 -2.85
CA MET A 1 -14.36 -3.52 -3.56
C MET A 1 -13.41 -3.82 -4.71
N VAL A 2 -13.35 -2.96 -5.72
CA VAL A 2 -12.39 -3.10 -6.84
C VAL A 2 -11.05 -2.45 -6.49
N PRO A 3 -9.93 -2.90 -7.07
CA PRO A 3 -8.65 -2.21 -6.95
C PRO A 3 -8.73 -0.76 -7.45
N PHE A 4 -7.98 0.13 -6.81
CA PHE A 4 -7.93 1.56 -7.17
C PHE A 4 -6.52 2.11 -6.98
N ASN A 5 -6.25 3.27 -7.57
CA ASN A 5 -4.94 3.92 -7.43
C ASN A 5 -5.05 5.12 -6.48
N ILE A 6 -4.01 5.31 -5.69
CA ILE A 6 -3.80 6.50 -4.87
C ILE A 6 -2.46 7.15 -5.24
N GLN A 7 -2.30 8.42 -4.90
CA GLN A 7 -1.01 9.11 -4.99
C GLN A 7 -0.61 9.58 -3.60
N ILE A 8 0.65 9.34 -3.23
CA ILE A 8 1.22 9.87 -2.00
C ILE A 8 2.49 10.66 -2.31
N ASP A 9 2.74 11.68 -1.51
CA ASP A 9 4.02 12.39 -1.49
C ASP A 9 5.04 11.59 -0.67
N HIS A 10 6.19 11.26 -1.26
CA HIS A 10 7.29 10.56 -0.59
C HIS A 10 8.60 11.30 -0.87
N GLY A 11 9.08 12.04 0.14
CA GLY A 11 10.20 12.96 -0.02
C GLY A 11 9.85 14.09 -1.01
N ASN A 12 10.58 14.15 -2.13
CA ASN A 12 10.32 15.11 -3.21
C ASN A 12 9.54 14.49 -4.38
N ASP A 13 9.20 13.21 -4.30
CA ASP A 13 8.55 12.47 -5.38
C ASP A 13 7.06 12.28 -5.08
N LYS A 14 6.25 12.26 -6.14
CA LYS A 14 4.89 11.74 -6.10
C LYS A 14 4.87 10.34 -6.64
N ILE A 15 4.46 9.38 -5.81
CA ILE A 15 4.38 7.98 -6.21
C ILE A 15 2.92 7.56 -6.37
N THR A 16 2.67 6.72 -7.36
CA THR A 16 1.35 6.09 -7.53
C THR A 16 1.40 4.68 -6.97
N LEU A 17 0.45 4.37 -6.10
CA LEU A 17 0.28 3.04 -5.50
C LEU A 17 -1.06 2.46 -5.95
N THR A 18 -1.09 1.17 -6.22
CA THR A 18 -2.34 0.45 -6.45
C THR A 18 -2.76 -0.21 -5.14
N ILE A 19 -3.96 0.11 -4.68
CA ILE A 19 -4.58 -0.47 -3.50
C ILE A 19 -5.50 -1.60 -3.96
N VAL A 20 -5.25 -2.80 -3.43
CA VAL A 20 -6.06 -3.99 -3.69
C VAL A 20 -6.80 -4.34 -2.39
N PRO A 21 -8.11 -4.04 -2.29
CA PRO A 21 -8.90 -4.39 -1.12
C PRO A 21 -9.03 -5.91 -0.95
N LYS A 22 -8.86 -6.39 0.28
CA LYS A 22 -9.19 -7.75 0.74
C LYS A 22 -10.35 -7.66 1.74
N GLU A 23 -10.70 -8.78 2.38
CA GLU A 23 -11.84 -8.82 3.30
C GLU A 23 -11.64 -7.90 4.52
N ASP A 24 -10.45 -7.89 5.12
CA ASP A 24 -10.14 -7.14 6.35
C ASP A 24 -8.88 -6.27 6.27
N TYR A 25 -8.18 -6.23 5.13
CA TYR A 25 -6.98 -5.42 4.92
C TYR A 25 -6.85 -4.94 3.47
N TYR A 26 -5.84 -4.12 3.20
CA TYR A 26 -5.54 -3.59 1.87
C TYR A 26 -4.11 -3.92 1.51
N ILE A 27 -3.91 -4.58 0.36
CA ILE A 27 -2.58 -4.80 -0.22
C ILE A 27 -2.17 -3.53 -0.96
N ILE A 28 -0.95 -3.10 -0.71
CA ILE A 28 -0.30 -1.96 -1.37
C ILE A 28 0.63 -2.52 -2.43
N VAL A 29 0.38 -2.18 -3.68
CA VAL A 29 1.15 -2.62 -4.84
C VAL A 29 1.88 -1.43 -5.45
N TYR A 30 3.17 -1.62 -5.71
CA TYR A 30 4.04 -0.65 -6.37
C TYR A 30 4.77 -1.34 -7.52
N PHE A 31 4.73 -0.76 -8.72
CA PHE A 31 5.28 -1.38 -9.95
C PHE A 31 4.87 -2.85 -10.13
N GLY A 32 3.59 -3.17 -9.89
CA GLY A 32 3.05 -4.51 -10.08
C GLY A 32 3.48 -5.56 -9.04
N SER A 33 4.19 -5.16 -7.99
CA SER A 33 4.61 -6.05 -6.90
C SER A 33 4.10 -5.55 -5.55
N ILE A 34 3.87 -6.46 -4.61
CA ILE A 34 3.37 -6.14 -3.26
C ILE A 34 4.46 -5.43 -2.47
N LEU A 35 4.24 -4.17 -2.15
CA LEU A 35 5.08 -3.40 -1.24
C LEU A 35 4.78 -3.76 0.23
N GLY A 36 3.52 -4.09 0.53
CA GLY A 36 3.08 -4.54 1.84
C GLY A 36 1.57 -4.56 1.94
N ALA A 37 1.03 -4.66 3.15
CA ALA A 37 -0.40 -4.56 3.39
C ALA A 37 -0.70 -3.87 4.71
N ILE A 38 -1.77 -3.07 4.75
CA ILE A 38 -2.21 -2.39 5.96
C ILE A 38 -3.63 -2.79 6.34
N ARG A 39 -3.87 -2.85 7.65
CA ARG A 39 -5.17 -3.16 8.25
C ARG A 39 -5.56 -2.06 9.22
N LYS A 40 -6.84 -1.67 9.20
CA LYS A 40 -7.41 -0.78 10.21
C LYS A 40 -7.71 -1.57 11.49
N MET A 41 -7.18 -1.12 12.61
CA MET A 41 -7.43 -1.66 13.95
C MET A 41 -7.94 -0.54 14.86
N GLY A 42 -9.27 -0.43 15.00
CA GLY A 42 -9.89 0.67 15.71
C GLY A 42 -9.69 1.99 14.98
N LEU A 43 -8.93 2.91 15.59
CA LEU A 43 -8.60 4.21 15.00
C LEU A 43 -7.25 4.21 14.25
N ASP A 44 -6.42 3.18 14.47
CA ASP A 44 -5.08 3.11 13.91
C ASP A 44 -5.03 2.22 12.67
N TRP A 45 -4.02 2.46 11.82
CA TRP A 45 -3.68 1.61 10.70
C TRP A 45 -2.33 0.97 10.94
N ILE A 46 -2.28 -0.36 10.85
CA ILE A 46 -1.07 -1.14 11.12
C ILE A 46 -0.56 -1.83 9.85
N LEU A 47 0.75 -1.97 9.74
CA LEU A 47 1.40 -2.80 8.74
C LEU A 47 1.31 -4.27 9.14
N LEU A 48 0.91 -5.13 8.21
CA LEU A 48 0.87 -6.58 8.41
C LEU A 48 2.25 -7.19 8.20
N GLN A 49 2.53 -8.30 8.91
CA GLN A 49 3.69 -9.12 8.62
C GLN A 49 3.50 -9.85 7.28
N GLN A 50 4.60 -10.19 6.62
CA GLN A 50 4.55 -10.77 5.28
C GLN A 50 3.76 -12.08 5.24
N GLU A 51 3.85 -12.87 6.31
CA GLU A 51 3.19 -14.17 6.49
C GLU A 51 1.67 -14.06 6.66
N GLU A 52 1.16 -12.88 7.03
CA GLU A 52 -0.27 -12.60 7.19
C GLU A 52 -0.92 -12.17 5.86
N ILE A 53 -0.11 -11.86 4.84
CA ILE A 53 -0.58 -11.39 3.54
C ILE A 53 -0.84 -12.60 2.65
N ASP A 54 -2.06 -12.71 2.11
CA ASP A 54 -2.32 -13.59 0.98
C ASP A 54 -1.95 -12.87 -0.32
N PRO A 55 -0.82 -13.22 -0.96
CA PRO A 55 -0.34 -12.51 -2.14
C PRO A 55 -1.17 -12.81 -3.39
N GLY A 56 -1.97 -13.88 -3.38
CA GLY A 56 -2.62 -14.41 -4.58
C GLY A 56 -1.61 -14.59 -5.72
N PRO A 57 -1.82 -13.97 -6.91
CA PRO A 57 -0.92 -14.10 -8.05
C PRO A 57 0.29 -13.16 -8.02
N LEU A 58 0.35 -12.21 -7.08
CA LEU A 58 1.38 -11.16 -7.06
C LEU A 58 2.64 -11.65 -6.34
N LYS A 59 3.78 -11.05 -6.68
CA LYS A 59 5.05 -11.25 -5.98
C LYS A 59 5.31 -10.08 -5.04
N HIS A 60 6.08 -10.31 -3.98
CA HIS A 60 6.57 -9.22 -3.14
C HIS A 60 7.59 -8.35 -3.89
N PHE A 61 7.58 -7.07 -3.57
CA PHE A 61 8.46 -6.08 -4.17
C PHE A 61 9.91 -6.35 -3.77
N ASP A 62 10.79 -6.46 -4.76
CA ASP A 62 12.23 -6.58 -4.55
C ASP A 62 12.93 -5.35 -5.13
N HIS A 63 13.50 -4.53 -4.26
CA HIS A 63 14.24 -3.33 -4.63
C HIS A 63 15.44 -3.62 -5.55
N LYS A 64 16.00 -4.83 -5.54
CA LYS A 64 17.12 -5.20 -6.42
C LYS A 64 16.68 -5.46 -7.85
N LEU A 65 15.42 -5.87 -8.05
CA LEU A 65 14.86 -6.16 -9.37
C LEU A 65 14.26 -4.90 -10.01
N ASN A 66 13.90 -3.90 -9.20
CA ASN A 66 13.24 -2.68 -9.63
C ASN A 66 14.15 -1.45 -9.47
N SER A 67 15.28 -1.43 -10.18
CA SER A 67 16.30 -0.38 -10.07
C SER A 67 15.85 1.03 -10.49
N GLU A 68 14.76 1.14 -11.27
CA GLU A 68 14.16 2.41 -11.70
C GLU A 68 13.11 2.95 -10.71
N ALA A 69 12.71 2.15 -9.71
CA ALA A 69 11.68 2.52 -8.75
C ALA A 69 12.27 3.33 -7.60
N THR A 70 11.55 4.38 -7.16
CA THR A 70 11.89 5.13 -5.95
C THR A 70 11.96 4.15 -4.77
N GLN A 71 13.00 4.25 -3.95
CA GLN A 71 13.12 3.45 -2.74
C GLN A 71 12.10 3.93 -1.71
N ILE A 72 10.97 3.25 -1.64
CA ILE A 72 9.96 3.45 -0.60
C ILE A 72 10.02 2.34 0.45
N SER A 73 9.89 2.72 1.71
CA SER A 73 9.65 1.82 2.84
C SER A 73 8.33 2.20 3.52
N LEU A 74 7.55 1.23 3.97
CA LEU A 74 6.29 1.47 4.67
C LEU A 74 6.55 1.78 6.15
N GLY A 75 7.03 2.99 6.41
CA GLY A 75 7.14 3.55 7.75
C GLY A 75 5.81 4.14 8.24
N ILE A 76 5.79 4.60 9.50
CA ILE A 76 4.60 5.21 10.12
C ILE A 76 4.06 6.37 9.28
N HIS A 77 4.96 7.19 8.71
CA HIS A 77 4.56 8.32 7.87
C HIS A 77 3.84 7.86 6.59
N GLU A 78 4.44 6.94 5.84
CA GLU A 78 3.87 6.41 4.61
C GLU A 78 2.54 5.69 4.86
N ILE A 79 2.46 4.90 5.94
CA ILE A 79 1.22 4.23 6.34
C ILE A 79 0.10 5.23 6.58
N ASN A 80 0.38 6.34 7.28
CA ASN A 80 -0.63 7.38 7.55
C ASN A 80 -1.09 8.09 6.29
N LEU A 81 -0.17 8.39 5.36
CA LEU A 81 -0.54 8.98 4.06
C LEU A 81 -1.43 8.03 3.25
N ILE A 82 -1.05 6.75 3.15
CA ILE A 82 -1.80 5.74 2.43
C ILE A 82 -3.19 5.54 3.06
N ALA A 83 -3.25 5.43 4.40
CA ALA A 83 -4.48 5.28 5.13
C ALA A 83 -5.43 6.46 4.89
N GLY A 84 -4.93 7.69 4.93
CA GLY A 84 -5.71 8.89 4.64
C GLY A 84 -6.31 8.87 3.24
N GLU A 85 -5.52 8.49 2.23
CA GLU A 85 -6.00 8.37 0.85
C GLU A 85 -7.04 7.25 0.68
N ILE A 86 -6.87 6.11 1.36
CA ILE A 86 -7.88 5.04 1.37
C ILE A 86 -9.18 5.55 2.00
N GLU A 87 -9.13 6.20 3.16
CA GLU A 87 -10.32 6.72 3.85
C GLU A 87 -11.03 7.79 3.01
N ASN A 88 -10.27 8.71 2.40
CA ASN A 88 -10.80 9.70 1.47
C ASN A 88 -11.50 9.03 0.29
N HIS A 89 -10.93 7.95 -0.25
CA HIS A 89 -11.55 7.19 -1.34
C HIS A 89 -12.85 6.52 -0.89
N LEU A 90 -12.88 5.90 0.30
CA LEU A 90 -14.06 5.22 0.84
C LEU A 90 -15.23 6.16 1.12
N VAL A 91 -14.97 7.40 1.56
CA VAL A 91 -16.01 8.39 1.86
C VAL A 91 -16.64 8.97 0.59
N ASN A 92 -15.90 9.00 -0.53
CA ASN A 92 -16.32 9.62 -1.78
C ASN A 92 -16.87 8.63 -2.83
N GLN A 93 -17.12 7.38 -2.45
CA GLN A 93 -17.83 6.37 -3.26
C GLN A 93 -19.33 6.35 -2.96
#